data_AF-A0A6V7JPX2-F1
#
_entry.id   AF-A0A6V7JPX2-F1
#
_cell.length_a   1.000
_cell.length_b   1.000
_cell.length_c   1.000
_cell.angle_alpha   90.00
_cell.angle_beta   90.00
_cell.angle_gamma   90.00
#
_symmetry.space_group_name_H-M   'P 1'
#
loop_
_entity.id
_entity.type
_entity.pdbx_description
1 polymer ?
#
loop_
_entity_poly.entity_id
_entity_poly.type
_entity_poly.pdbx_seq_one_letter_code
_entity_poly.pdbx_strand_id
1 'polypeptide(L)' 'LDCVVSGWGPWSVCDSECGPGAQTRSRIIERESENGGKHCPQLVQHRGCQGTKCHKRNPKSALK' A
#
# COMPACT_ATOMS: atom_id res chain seq x y z
N LEU A 1 -26.13 -2.77 -13.98
CA LEU A 1 -25.10 -3.77 -13.66
C LEU A 1 -24.06 -3.09 -12.79
N ASP A 2 -23.77 -3.64 -11.62
CA ASP A 2 -22.77 -3.08 -10.71
C ASP A 2 -21.35 -3.35 -11.22
N CYS A 3 -20.42 -2.47 -10.87
CA CYS A 3 -19.01 -2.69 -11.18
C CYS A 3 -18.46 -3.92 -10.43
N VAL A 4 -17.67 -4.71 -11.13
CA VAL A 4 -16.94 -5.86 -10.59
C VAL A 4 -15.45 -5.58 -10.65
N VAL A 5 -14.77 -5.77 -9.52
CA VAL A 5 -13.32 -5.62 -9.41
C VAL A 5 -12.70 -6.95 -9.00
N SER A 6 -11.50 -7.18 -9.48
CA SER A 6 -10.67 -8.33 -9.11
C SER A 6 -10.34 -8.36 -7.61
N GLY A 7 -9.82 -9.51 -7.18
CA GLY A 7 -9.14 -9.61 -5.89
C GLY A 7 -7.94 -8.66 -5.79
N TRP A 8 -7.57 -8.31 -4.57
CA TRP A 8 -6.38 -7.49 -4.35
C TRP A 8 -5.11 -8.25 -4.75
N GLY A 9 -4.22 -7.56 -5.48
CA GLY A 9 -2.86 -8.02 -5.69
C GLY A 9 -2.04 -8.06 -4.39
N PRO A 10 -0.80 -8.57 -4.47
CA PRO A 10 0.11 -8.56 -3.33
C PRO A 10 0.44 -7.13 -2.90
N TRP A 11 0.79 -6.98 -1.63
CA TRP A 11 1.35 -5.73 -1.13
C TRP A 11 2.74 -5.49 -1.72
N SER A 12 3.02 -4.24 -2.07
CA SER A 12 4.37 -3.80 -2.41
C SER A 12 5.32 -4.04 -1.25
N VAL A 13 6.62 -4.00 -1.56
CA VAL A 13 7.64 -3.83 -0.52
C VAL A 13 7.36 -2.58 0.31
N CYS A 14 7.82 -2.57 1.56
CA CYS A 14 7.79 -1.38 2.40
C CYS A 14 8.64 -0.30 1.73
N ASP A 15 8.09 0.89 1.55
CA ASP A 15 8.82 2.04 0.97
C ASP A 15 9.99 2.49 1.86
N SER A 16 9.89 2.21 3.15
CA SER A 16 10.94 2.45 4.12
C SER A 16 11.80 1.21 4.30
N GLU A 17 13.10 1.36 4.05
CA GLU A 17 14.09 0.33 4.39
C GLU A 17 14.20 0.12 5.91
N CYS A 18 13.83 1.13 6.72
CA CYS A 18 14.02 1.13 8.16
C CYS A 18 12.97 1.95 8.91
N GLY A 19 12.42 1.43 10.01
CA GLY A 19 11.42 2.19 10.77
C GLY A 19 10.03 2.10 10.15
N PRO A 20 9.09 2.94 10.56
CA PRO A 20 7.75 3.00 9.98
C PRO A 20 7.81 3.37 8.48
N GLY A 21 6.97 2.72 7.69
CA GLY A 21 6.77 3.00 6.26
C GLY A 21 5.35 2.67 5.82
N ALA A 22 5.14 2.67 4.50
CA ALA A 22 3.90 2.32 3.84
C ALA A 22 4.10 1.25 2.76
N GLN A 23 3.03 0.49 2.53
CA GLN A 23 2.91 -0.45 1.41
C GLN A 23 1.67 -0.10 0.64
N THR A 24 1.71 -0.37 -0.66
CA THR A 24 0.58 -0.16 -1.56
C THR A 24 0.24 -1.46 -2.26
N ARG A 25 -1.05 -1.72 -2.46
CA ARG A 25 -1.52 -2.77 -3.37
C ARG A 25 -2.60 -2.23 -4.28
N SER A 26 -2.76 -2.87 -5.42
CA SER A 26 -3.75 -2.51 -6.42
C SER A 26 -4.61 -3.70 -6.82
N ARG A 27 -5.76 -3.40 -7.42
CA ARG A 27 -6.65 -4.33 -8.11
C ARG A 27 -7.20 -3.65 -9.36
N ILE A 28 -7.69 -4.44 -10.30
CA ILE A 28 -8.24 -3.95 -11.56
C ILE A 28 -9.76 -4.09 -11.61
N ILE A 29 -10.39 -3.29 -12.47
CA ILE A 29 -11.79 -3.42 -12.84
C ILE A 29 -11.90 -4.59 -13.82
N GLU A 30 -12.74 -5.56 -13.49
CA GLU A 30 -13.07 -6.68 -14.38
C GLU A 30 -14.32 -6.37 -15.20
N ARG A 31 -15.20 -5.51 -14.68
CA ARG A 31 -16.39 -5.02 -15.37
C ARG A 31 -16.78 -3.64 -14.88
N GLU A 32 -16.95 -2.72 -15.83
CA GLU A 32 -17.48 -1.39 -15.55
C GLU A 32 -18.96 -1.42 -15.14
N SER A 33 -19.40 -0.39 -14.43
CA SER A 33 -20.82 -0.23 -14.08
C SER A 33 -21.63 0.22 -15.29
N GLU A 34 -22.83 -0.33 -15.47
CA GLU A 34 -23.75 0.02 -16.57
C GLU A 34 -25.18 0.24 -16.07
N ASN A 35 -25.99 0.99 -16.83
CA ASN A 35 -27.43 1.20 -16.58
C ASN A 35 -27.74 1.67 -15.15
N GLY A 36 -26.96 2.61 -14.62
CA GLY A 36 -27.14 3.15 -13.26
C GLY A 36 -26.69 2.21 -12.13
N GLY A 37 -25.89 1.17 -12.44
CA GLY A 37 -25.28 0.32 -11.42
C GLY A 37 -24.23 1.05 -10.57
N LYS A 38 -23.82 0.41 -9.47
CA LYS A 38 -22.85 0.99 -8.52
C LYS A 38 -21.48 1.18 -9.16
N HIS A 39 -20.91 2.36 -8.94
CA HIS A 39 -19.54 2.68 -9.32
C HIS A 39 -18.51 1.75 -8.67
N CYS A 40 -17.36 1.61 -9.33
CA CYS A 40 -16.26 0.81 -8.82
C CYS A 40 -15.73 1.32 -7.48
N PRO A 41 -15.45 0.42 -6.54
CA PRO A 41 -14.77 0.79 -5.30
C PRO A 41 -13.31 1.18 -5.58
N GLN A 42 -12.59 1.60 -4.53
CA GLN A 42 -11.18 1.98 -4.64
C GLN A 42 -10.32 0.86 -5.24
N LEU A 43 -9.47 1.22 -6.20
CA LEU A 43 -8.56 0.29 -6.90
C LEU A 43 -7.17 0.22 -6.27
N VAL A 44 -6.86 1.15 -5.37
CA VAL A 44 -5.58 1.24 -4.67
C VAL A 44 -5.84 1.23 -3.17
N GLN A 45 -5.00 0.53 -2.43
CA GLN A 45 -5.03 0.52 -0.97
C GLN A 45 -3.63 0.74 -0.40
N HIS A 46 -3.59 1.48 0.71
CA HIS A 46 -2.38 1.74 1.48
C HIS A 46 -2.49 1.13 2.88
N ARG A 47 -1.35 0.69 3.44
CA ARG A 47 -1.23 0.32 4.85
C ARG A 47 0.15 0.66 5.39
N GLY A 48 0.26 0.78 6.71
CA GLY A 48 1.56 0.90 7.38
C GLY A 48 2.37 -0.40 7.35
N CYS A 49 3.69 -0.28 7.36
CA CYS A 49 4.65 -1.36 7.52
C CYS A 49 5.86 -0.92 8.36
N GLN A 50 6.74 -1.88 8.66
CA GLN A 50 7.99 -1.65 9.38
C GLN A 50 9.16 -2.16 8.53
N GLY A 51 10.06 -1.25 8.13
CA GLY A 51 11.32 -1.56 7.49
C GLY A 51 12.32 -2.22 8.46
N THR A 52 13.11 -3.16 7.96
CA THR A 52 13.94 -4.06 8.79
C THR A 52 15.36 -3.58 9.04
N LYS A 53 15.89 -2.62 8.27
CA LYS A 53 17.31 -2.21 8.29
C LYS A 53 17.55 -0.91 9.03
N CYS A 54 17.26 -0.86 10.33
CA CYS A 54 17.65 0.30 11.14
C CYS A 54 19.12 0.18 11.58
N HIS A 55 20.02 0.93 10.96
CA HIS A 55 21.29 1.26 11.62
C HIS A 55 20.96 2.17 12.80
N LYS A 56 21.05 1.65 14.03
CA LYS A 56 20.95 2.48 15.23
C LYS A 56 22.02 3.56 15.11
N ARG A 57 21.63 4.83 14.86
CA ARG A 57 22.54 5.96 15.14
C ARG A 57 22.86 5.86 16.62
N ASN A 58 24.05 5.37 16.93
CA ASN A 58 24.53 5.33 18.29
C ASN A 58 24.58 6.78 18.78
N PRO A 59 23.83 7.17 19.83
CA PRO A 59 23.80 8.55 20.31
C PRO A 59 25.18 9.05 20.80
N LYS A 60 26.18 8.17 20.90
CA LYS A 60 27.56 8.52 21.29
C LYS A 60 28.41 9.18 20.21
N SER A 61 27.95 9.30 18.96
CA SER A 61 28.72 9.97 17.89
C SER A 61 28.47 11.48 17.78
N ALA A 62 27.67 12.07 18.68
CA ALA A 62 27.32 13.50 18.67
C ALA A 62 28.05 14.34 19.75
N LEU A 63 29.13 13.81 20.34
CA LEU A 63 29.97 14.57 21.28
C LEU A 63 31.44 14.44 20.87
N LYS A 64 31.89 15.35 20.00
CA LYS A 64 33.30 15.70 19.83
C LYS A 64 33.39 17.20 19.65
#